data_AF-A0A6A6X3H4-F1
#
_entry.id   AF-A0A6A6X3H4-F1
#
_cell.length_a   1.000
_cell.length_b   1.000
_cell.length_c   1.000
_cell.angle_alpha   90.00
_cell.angle_beta   90.00
_cell.angle_gamma   90.00
#
_symmetry.space_group_name_H-M   'P 1'
#
loop_
_entity.id
_entity.type
_entity.pdbx_description
1 polymer ?
#
loop_
_entity_poly.entity_id
_entity_poly.type
_entity_poly.pdbx_seq_one_letter_code
_entity_poly.pdbx_strand_id
1 'polypeptide(L)'
;MTDFGNDTRVVYSIQAVCHPYNVNYNHWSLNIQFKDNATSTTVAGSLRCHMTVDGETGDTVYAVIANSYAISNNCVLTVDFVPTSSQIPVGYISQVIRNNKLHKFEYSSEGSGCRHWIYLAIQHLEAARYVADGSTARLWPYLHSFWDTVADNAGGMQARSRPSTLIYGLPQ
;
A
#
# COMPACT_ATOMS: atom_id res chain seq x y z
N MET A 1 10.47 -1.22 13.73
CA MET A 1 9.13 -1.28 14.36
C MET A 1 8.23 -2.04 13.40
N THR A 2 7.55 -3.12 13.82
CA THR A 2 6.60 -3.86 12.97
C THR A 2 5.18 -3.85 13.54
N ASP A 3 5.02 -3.41 14.79
CA ASP A 3 3.74 -3.17 15.42
C ASP A 3 3.59 -1.69 15.74
N PHE A 4 2.43 -1.14 15.42
CA PHE A 4 2.03 0.22 15.73
C PHE A 4 0.61 0.27 16.29
N GLY A 5 0.13 -0.82 16.93
CA GLY A 5 -1.24 -0.92 17.47
C GLY A 5 -1.60 0.13 18.53
N ASN A 6 -0.61 0.73 19.18
CA ASN A 6 -0.78 1.81 20.17
C ASN A 6 -0.68 3.22 19.57
N ASP A 7 -0.55 3.37 18.25
CA ASP A 7 -0.42 4.66 17.60
C ASP A 7 -1.77 5.41 17.60
N THR A 8 -1.80 6.52 18.33
CA THR A 8 -3.00 7.34 18.55
C THR A 8 -3.15 8.49 17.56
N ARG A 9 -2.18 8.69 16.66
CA ARG A 9 -2.29 9.66 15.56
C ARG A 9 -3.46 9.27 14.67
N VAL A 10 -4.03 10.24 13.95
CA VAL A 10 -5.22 9.99 13.15
C VAL A 10 -4.86 9.77 11.69
N VAL A 11 -5.54 8.84 11.04
CA VAL A 11 -5.41 8.58 9.61
C VAL A 11 -5.93 9.79 8.83
N TYR A 12 -5.11 10.31 7.92
CA TYR A 12 -5.49 11.32 6.93
C TYR A 12 -5.92 10.68 5.62
N SER A 13 -5.11 9.76 5.11
CA SER A 13 -5.35 9.05 3.86
C SER A 13 -4.70 7.67 3.91
N ILE A 14 -5.37 6.69 3.32
CA ILE A 14 -4.82 5.35 3.09
C ILE A 14 -4.54 5.25 1.60
N GLN A 15 -3.39 4.71 1.21
CA GLN A 15 -3.02 4.60 -0.21
C GLN A 15 -2.39 3.26 -0.51
N ALA A 16 -2.75 2.66 -1.64
CA ALA A 16 -1.92 1.67 -2.29
C ALA A 16 -0.89 2.41 -3.14
N VAL A 17 0.39 2.17 -2.89
CA VAL A 17 1.50 2.91 -3.50
C VAL A 17 2.39 1.96 -4.28
N CYS A 18 2.61 2.28 -5.55
CA CYS A 18 3.43 1.53 -6.48
C CYS A 18 4.78 2.24 -6.68
N HIS A 19 5.86 1.51 -6.44
CA HIS A 19 7.23 1.96 -6.66
C HIS A 19 7.89 1.13 -7.77
N PRO A 20 8.83 1.69 -8.53
CA PRO A 20 9.66 0.87 -9.39
C PRO A 20 10.55 0.00 -8.49
N TYR A 21 10.62 -1.30 -8.79
CA TYR A 21 11.58 -2.20 -8.12
C TYR A 21 12.72 -2.52 -9.08
N ASN A 22 12.40 -2.90 -10.31
CA ASN A 22 13.33 -2.96 -11.44
C ASN A 22 12.54 -2.81 -12.76
N VAL A 23 13.21 -3.00 -13.89
CA VAL A 23 12.63 -2.85 -15.24
C VAL A 23 11.44 -3.77 -15.53
N ASN A 24 11.27 -4.85 -14.77
CA ASN A 24 10.23 -5.86 -14.97
C ASN A 24 9.23 -5.92 -13.82
N TYR A 25 9.54 -5.35 -12.66
CA TYR A 25 8.74 -5.47 -11.45
C TYR A 25 8.49 -4.13 -10.75
N ASN A 26 7.26 -3.94 -10.28
CA ASN A 26 6.94 -2.90 -9.31
C ASN A 26 6.82 -3.50 -7.91
N HIS A 27 7.12 -2.70 -6.90
CA HIS A 27 6.79 -3.03 -5.53
C HIS A 27 5.57 -2.25 -5.06
N TRP A 28 4.58 -2.97 -4.54
CA TRP A 28 3.36 -2.40 -3.97
C TRP A 28 3.43 -2.38 -2.45
N SER A 29 2.97 -1.28 -1.86
CA SER A 29 2.96 -1.06 -0.41
C SER A 29 1.74 -0.27 0.02
N LEU A 30 1.34 -0.45 1.28
CA LEU A 30 0.27 0.32 1.91
C LEU A 30 0.91 1.54 2.57
N ASN A 31 0.45 2.73 2.23
CA ASN A 31 0.91 3.97 2.83
C ASN A 31 -0.23 4.58 3.66
N ILE A 32 0.04 4.85 4.93
CA ILE A 32 -0.91 5.44 5.87
C ILE A 32 -0.40 6.83 6.19
N GLN A 33 -0.98 7.84 5.56
CA GLN A 33 -0.69 9.22 5.91
C GLN A 33 -1.44 9.57 7.20
N PHE A 34 -0.80 10.31 8.09
CA PHE A 34 -1.37 10.65 9.38
C PHE A 34 -1.20 12.13 9.73
N LYS A 35 -2.07 12.59 10.64
CA LYS A 35 -1.94 13.86 11.34
C LYS A 35 -1.72 13.58 12.82
N ASP A 36 -1.10 14.51 13.53
CA ASP A 36 -0.84 14.34 14.97
C ASP A 36 -2.13 14.15 15.78
N ASN A 37 -3.22 14.78 15.36
CA ASN A 37 -4.54 14.62 15.95
C ASN A 37 -5.66 15.04 14.96
N ALA A 38 -6.92 14.87 15.38
CA ALA A 38 -8.09 15.13 14.53
C ALA A 38 -8.21 16.60 14.08
N THR A 39 -7.76 17.56 14.90
CA THR A 39 -7.89 19.00 14.63
C THR A 39 -6.73 19.57 13.81
N SER A 40 -5.61 18.85 13.71
CA SER A 40 -4.51 19.21 12.80
C SER A 40 -5.02 19.39 11.37
N THR A 41 -4.53 20.43 10.70
CA THR A 41 -4.85 20.74 9.30
C THR A 41 -3.78 20.27 8.31
N THR A 42 -2.62 19.87 8.81
CA THR A 42 -1.47 19.40 8.02
C THR A 42 -1.22 17.91 8.21
N VAL A 43 -0.68 17.26 7.18
CA VAL A 43 -0.16 15.90 7.26
C VAL A 43 1.20 15.93 7.95
N ALA A 44 1.36 15.14 9.00
CA ALA A 44 2.59 15.09 9.80
C ALA A 44 3.61 14.06 9.28
N GLY A 45 3.15 13.05 8.53
CA GLY A 45 4.01 12.04 7.93
C GLY A 45 3.24 10.84 7.42
N SER A 46 3.95 9.73 7.20
CA SER A 46 3.36 8.47 6.75
C SER A 46 4.00 7.23 7.36
N LEU A 47 3.23 6.16 7.47
CA LEU A 47 3.73 4.80 7.70
C LEU A 47 3.59 3.99 6.41
N ARG A 48 4.70 3.47 5.90
CA ARG A 48 4.72 2.54 4.79
C ARG A 48 4.78 1.11 5.32
N CYS A 49 3.72 0.35 5.12
CA CYS A 49 3.61 -1.06 5.45
C CYS A 49 3.77 -1.89 4.16
N HIS A 50 4.67 -2.86 4.17
CA HIS A 50 4.84 -3.73 3.01
C HIS A 50 5.42 -5.08 3.40
N MET A 51 5.16 -6.07 2.55
CA MET A 51 5.88 -7.34 2.58
C MET A 51 7.13 -7.21 1.70
N THR A 52 8.23 -7.82 2.10
CA THR A 52 9.48 -7.89 1.33
C THR A 52 10.11 -9.25 1.52
N VAL A 53 11.17 -9.54 0.76
CA VAL A 53 12.02 -10.71 0.99
C VAL A 53 13.27 -10.24 1.72
N ASP A 54 13.65 -10.96 2.78
CA ASP A 54 14.93 -10.78 3.44
C ASP A 54 16.07 -11.22 2.51
N GLY A 55 17.07 -10.36 2.33
CA GLY A 55 18.16 -10.63 1.39
C GLY A 55 19.14 -11.71 1.85
N GLU A 56 19.19 -12.01 3.15
CA GLU A 56 20.10 -12.99 3.74
C GLU A 56 19.42 -14.36 3.88
N THR A 57 18.18 -14.40 4.36
CA THR A 57 17.47 -15.67 4.60
C THR A 57 16.55 -16.09 3.45
N GLY A 58 16.12 -15.14 2.60
CA GLY A 58 15.10 -15.39 1.59
C GLY A 58 13.67 -15.45 2.15
N ASP A 59 13.48 -15.19 3.44
CA ASP A 59 12.16 -15.26 4.08
C ASP A 59 11.29 -14.06 3.70
N THR A 60 9.97 -14.26 3.73
CA THR A 60 9.02 -13.15 3.58
C THR A 60 8.91 -12.38 4.90
N VAL A 61 9.13 -11.07 4.85
CA VAL A 61 9.15 -10.19 6.02
C VAL A 61 8.12 -9.08 5.88
N TYR A 62 7.34 -8.84 6.94
CA TYR A 62 6.51 -7.66 7.08
C TYR A 62 7.30 -6.51 7.70
N ALA A 63 7.47 -5.42 6.96
CA ALA A 63 8.17 -4.23 7.40
C ALA A 63 7.24 -3.00 7.49
N VAL A 64 7.51 -2.16 8.48
CA VAL A 64 6.85 -0.86 8.65
C VAL A 64 7.93 0.22 8.75
N ILE A 65 7.86 1.20 7.86
CA ILE A 65 8.81 2.30 7.77
C ILE A 65 8.07 3.61 8.03
N ALA A 66 8.52 4.36 9.01
CA ALA A 66 7.99 5.70 9.27
C ALA A 66 8.74 6.74 8.43
N ASN A 67 7.99 7.67 7.83
CA ASN A 67 8.53 8.77 7.04
C ASN A 67 7.98 10.11 7.52
N SER A 68 8.80 11.16 7.43
CA SER A 68 8.41 12.55 7.72
C SER A 68 7.67 13.23 6.57
N TYR A 69 7.42 12.51 5.47
CA TYR A 69 6.74 13.00 4.28
C TYR A 69 5.51 12.12 3.97
N ALA A 70 4.55 12.69 3.25
CA ALA A 70 3.30 12.02 2.90
C ALA A 70 3.50 10.89 1.87
N ILE A 71 4.25 11.16 0.80
CA ILE A 71 4.50 10.24 -0.32
C ILE A 71 5.96 10.40 -0.77
N SER A 72 6.60 9.30 -1.16
CA SER A 72 7.97 9.33 -1.70
C SER A 72 8.00 9.88 -3.12
N ASN A 73 9.04 10.63 -3.47
CA ASN A 73 9.30 11.10 -4.84
C ASN A 73 9.58 9.97 -5.84
N ASN A 74 9.85 8.75 -5.37
CA ASN A 74 10.06 7.56 -6.21
C ASN A 74 8.76 6.74 -6.41
N CYS A 75 7.60 7.31 -6.09
CA CYS A 75 6.32 6.69 -6.37
C CYS A 75 5.93 6.88 -7.85
N VAL A 76 5.49 5.81 -8.51
CA VAL A 76 4.98 5.86 -9.90
C VAL A 76 3.46 6.07 -9.92
N LEU A 77 2.76 5.48 -8.97
CA LEU A 77 1.30 5.53 -8.91
C LEU A 77 0.83 5.41 -7.46
N THR A 78 -0.18 6.22 -7.10
CA THR A 78 -0.99 6.03 -5.90
C THR A 78 -2.43 5.75 -6.24
N VAL A 79 -3.07 4.87 -5.47
CA VAL A 79 -4.52 4.71 -5.44
C VAL A 79 -4.98 5.08 -4.04
N ASP A 80 -5.72 6.18 -3.96
CA ASP A 80 -6.08 6.81 -2.69
C ASP A 80 -7.44 6.31 -2.19
N PHE A 81 -7.53 6.10 -0.87
CA PHE A 81 -8.73 5.71 -0.14
C PHE A 81 -8.94 6.71 1.00
N VAL A 82 -10.02 7.49 0.88
CA VAL A 82 -10.43 8.44 1.92
C VAL A 82 -10.95 7.64 3.11
N PRO A 83 -10.45 7.91 4.34
CA PRO A 83 -10.98 7.28 5.54
C PRO A 83 -12.47 7.62 5.73
N THR A 84 -13.26 6.66 6.16
CA THR A 84 -14.70 6.87 6.43
C THR A 84 -14.97 7.80 7.61
N SER A 85 -13.98 7.99 8.49
CA SER A 85 -14.02 8.90 9.62
C SER A 85 -12.68 9.62 9.79
N SER A 86 -12.73 10.90 10.14
CA SER A 86 -11.54 11.72 10.43
C SER A 86 -10.90 11.44 11.80
N GLN A 87 -11.42 10.45 12.54
CA GLN A 87 -10.97 10.09 13.89
C GLN A 87 -10.34 8.70 13.97
N ILE A 88 -10.16 7.99 12.84
CA ILE A 88 -9.59 6.64 12.84
C ILE A 88 -8.14 6.71 13.35
N PRO A 89 -7.78 6.06 14.47
CA PRO A 89 -6.40 5.98 14.91
C PRO A 89 -5.56 5.13 13.95
N VAL A 90 -4.31 5.51 13.72
CA VAL A 90 -3.36 4.75 12.90
C VAL A 90 -3.20 3.32 13.44
N GLY A 91 -3.20 3.14 14.76
CA GLY A 91 -3.11 1.83 15.39
C GLY A 91 -4.23 0.85 15.02
N TYR A 92 -5.41 1.34 14.61
CA TYR A 92 -6.50 0.47 14.16
C TYR A 92 -6.16 -0.22 12.83
N ILE A 93 -5.33 0.41 11.99
CA ILE A 93 -4.81 -0.22 10.77
C ILE A 93 -3.86 -1.38 11.13
N SER A 94 -3.02 -1.23 12.17
CA SER A 94 -2.18 -2.34 12.68
C SER A 94 -3.05 -3.51 13.14
N GLN A 95 -4.13 -3.23 13.85
CA GLN A 95 -5.05 -4.26 14.34
C GLN A 95 -5.69 -5.03 13.19
N VAL A 96 -6.13 -4.35 12.12
CA VAL A 96 -6.65 -5.02 10.91
C VAL A 96 -5.61 -5.95 10.30
N ILE A 97 -4.38 -5.48 10.13
CA ILE A 97 -3.27 -6.28 9.57
C ILE A 97 -2.96 -7.50 10.47
N ARG A 98 -3.01 -7.33 11.80
CA ARG A 98 -2.64 -8.38 12.75
C ARG A 98 -3.73 -9.41 12.97
N ASN A 99 -4.98 -8.98 13.14
CA ASN A 99 -6.13 -9.85 13.35
C ASN A 99 -6.39 -10.76 12.14
N ASN A 100 -6.06 -10.28 10.93
CA ASN A 100 -6.14 -11.06 9.70
C ASN A 100 -4.82 -11.74 9.31
N LYS A 101 -3.82 -11.76 10.21
CA LYS A 101 -2.51 -12.40 10.02
C LYS A 101 -1.73 -11.96 8.77
N LEU A 102 -2.03 -10.78 8.22
CA LEU A 102 -1.35 -10.25 7.04
C LEU A 102 0.14 -9.97 7.29
N HIS A 103 0.53 -9.69 8.54
CA HIS A 103 1.94 -9.58 8.94
C HIS A 103 2.73 -10.90 8.88
N LYS A 104 2.04 -12.04 8.71
CA LYS A 104 2.62 -13.37 8.53
C LYS A 104 2.41 -13.90 7.11
N PHE A 105 2.08 -13.02 6.18
CA PHE A 105 1.87 -13.40 4.79
C PHE A 105 3.18 -13.93 4.20
N GLU A 106 3.12 -15.01 3.44
CA GLU A 106 4.27 -15.60 2.76
C GLU A 106 4.08 -15.46 1.26
N TYR A 107 5.15 -15.03 0.56
CA TYR A 107 5.12 -14.92 -0.89
C TYR A 107 5.12 -16.31 -1.53
N SER A 108 4.23 -16.50 -2.50
CA SER A 108 4.40 -17.58 -3.46
C SER A 108 5.62 -17.30 -4.34
N SER A 109 6.22 -18.35 -4.90
CA SER A 109 7.35 -18.27 -5.84
C SER A 109 7.06 -17.49 -7.12
N GLU A 110 5.81 -17.11 -7.38
CA GLU A 110 5.33 -16.49 -8.61
C GLU A 110 5.55 -14.96 -8.69
N GLY A 111 6.14 -14.34 -7.67
CA GLY A 111 6.61 -12.94 -7.75
C GLY A 111 5.52 -11.85 -7.76
N SER A 112 4.27 -12.19 -7.40
CA SER A 112 3.13 -11.25 -7.32
C SER A 112 2.64 -10.99 -5.88
N GLY A 113 3.36 -11.51 -4.87
CA GLY A 113 2.92 -11.51 -3.47
C GLY A 113 2.59 -10.12 -2.89
N CYS A 114 3.35 -9.08 -3.26
CA CYS A 114 3.08 -7.71 -2.80
C CYS A 114 1.72 -7.18 -3.29
N ARG A 115 1.33 -7.50 -4.54
CA ARG A 115 0.04 -7.11 -5.11
C ARG A 115 -1.10 -7.79 -4.33
N HIS A 116 -0.90 -9.06 -3.95
CA HIS A 116 -1.94 -9.83 -3.27
C HIS A 116 -2.16 -9.33 -1.87
N TRP A 117 -1.04 -9.10 -1.20
CA TRP A 117 -1.03 -8.56 0.13
C TRP A 117 -1.77 -7.22 0.20
N ILE A 118 -1.56 -6.34 -0.79
CA ILE A 118 -2.28 -5.06 -0.87
C ILE A 118 -3.77 -5.24 -1.17
N TYR A 119 -4.14 -6.14 -2.06
CA TYR A 119 -5.54 -6.51 -2.28
C TYR A 119 -6.22 -6.94 -0.98
N LEU A 120 -5.61 -7.87 -0.24
CA LEU A 120 -6.13 -8.36 1.04
C LEU A 120 -6.17 -7.25 2.10
N ALA A 121 -5.14 -6.41 2.19
CA ALA A 121 -5.10 -5.31 3.14
C ALA A 121 -6.28 -4.34 2.93
N ILE A 122 -6.54 -3.92 1.68
CA ILE A 122 -7.69 -3.05 1.37
C ILE A 122 -9.03 -3.79 1.61
N GLN A 123 -9.11 -5.08 1.26
CA GLN A 123 -10.32 -5.89 1.52
C GLN A 123 -10.67 -5.94 3.01
N HIS A 124 -9.68 -6.13 3.88
CA HIS A 124 -9.92 -6.18 5.31
C HIS A 124 -10.19 -4.79 5.92
N LEU A 125 -9.61 -3.73 5.35
CA LEU A 125 -9.94 -2.35 5.75
C LEU A 125 -11.35 -1.95 5.34
N GLU A 126 -11.81 -2.41 4.17
CA GLU A 126 -13.18 -2.24 3.70
C GLU A 126 -14.16 -3.01 4.60
N ALA A 127 -13.86 -4.28 4.91
CA ALA A 127 -14.68 -5.07 5.84
C ALA A 127 -14.76 -4.46 7.26
N ALA A 128 -13.70 -3.78 7.70
CA ALA A 128 -13.67 -3.02 8.96
C ALA A 128 -14.35 -1.64 8.87
N ARG A 129 -14.86 -1.27 7.68
CA ARG A 129 -15.47 0.03 7.35
C ARG A 129 -14.55 1.22 7.59
N TYR A 130 -13.23 1.04 7.47
CA TYR A 130 -12.26 2.14 7.55
C TYR A 130 -12.03 2.84 6.21
N VAL A 131 -12.35 2.16 5.11
CA VAL A 131 -12.49 2.72 3.76
C VAL A 131 -13.89 2.40 3.22
N ALA A 132 -14.32 3.10 2.18
CA ALA A 132 -15.65 2.93 1.60
C ALA A 132 -15.84 1.54 0.94
N ASP A 133 -17.07 1.03 0.95
CA ASP A 133 -17.45 -0.18 0.22
C ASP A 133 -17.10 -0.05 -1.28
N GLY A 134 -16.63 -1.14 -1.89
CA GLY A 134 -16.15 -1.17 -3.27
C GLY A 134 -14.70 -0.72 -3.46
N SER A 135 -13.98 -0.35 -2.39
CA SER A 135 -12.57 0.05 -2.45
C SER A 135 -11.68 -1.03 -3.06
N THR A 136 -11.86 -2.29 -2.66
CA THR A 136 -11.09 -3.42 -3.19
C THR A 136 -11.37 -3.68 -4.66
N ALA A 137 -12.64 -3.61 -5.09
CA ALA A 137 -13.00 -3.77 -6.49
C ALA A 137 -12.39 -2.65 -7.35
N ARG A 138 -12.39 -1.42 -6.86
CA ARG A 138 -11.75 -0.27 -7.53
C ARG A 138 -10.23 -0.41 -7.64
N LEU A 139 -9.58 -1.01 -6.64
CA LEU A 139 -8.14 -1.25 -6.64
C LEU A 139 -7.71 -2.29 -7.68
N TRP A 140 -8.55 -3.30 -7.92
CA TRP A 140 -8.18 -4.50 -8.66
C TRP A 140 -7.53 -4.22 -10.03
N PRO A 141 -8.07 -3.37 -10.92
CA PRO A 141 -7.47 -3.13 -12.24
C PRO A 141 -6.03 -2.59 -12.18
N TYR A 142 -5.70 -1.81 -11.14
CA TYR A 142 -4.36 -1.25 -10.97
C TYR A 142 -3.33 -2.32 -10.61
N LEU A 143 -3.72 -3.31 -9.80
CA LEU A 143 -2.86 -4.40 -9.37
C LEU A 143 -2.56 -5.41 -10.49
N HIS A 144 -3.29 -5.41 -11.60
CA HIS A 144 -2.99 -6.23 -12.78
C HIS A 144 -2.02 -5.59 -13.76
N SER A 145 -1.61 -4.35 -13.51
CA SER A 145 -0.75 -3.59 -14.41
C SER A 145 0.66 -3.44 -13.84
N PHE A 146 1.65 -3.43 -14.72
CA PHE A 146 2.95 -2.84 -14.42
C PHE A 146 2.88 -1.35 -14.75
N TRP A 147 3.47 -0.52 -13.88
CA TRP A 147 3.47 0.94 -13.98
C TRP A 147 4.89 1.47 -14.11
N ASP A 148 5.10 2.35 -15.08
CA ASP A 148 6.31 3.17 -15.21
C ASP A 148 5.95 4.65 -15.35
N THR A 149 6.96 5.51 -15.25
CA THR A 149 6.83 6.92 -15.59
C THR A 149 7.44 7.16 -16.97
N VAL A 150 6.73 7.90 -17.80
CA VAL A 150 7.20 8.35 -19.12
C VAL A 150 7.05 9.86 -19.24
N ALA A 151 7.96 10.50 -19.96
CA ALA A 151 7.82 11.91 -20.29
C ALA A 151 6.63 12.09 -21.24
N ASP A 152 5.77 13.04 -20.93
CA ASP A 152 4.72 13.53 -21.81
C ASP A 152 5.29 14.53 -22.82
N ASN A 153 4.44 14.98 -23.74
CA ASN A 153 4.82 15.91 -24.81
C ASN A 153 5.28 17.29 -24.29
N ALA A 154 5.02 17.61 -23.02
CA ALA A 154 5.45 18.83 -22.36
C ALA A 154 6.67 18.62 -21.43
N GLY A 155 7.23 17.40 -21.39
CA GLY A 155 8.34 17.03 -20.51
C GLY A 155 7.93 16.73 -19.07
N GLY A 156 6.63 16.69 -18.77
CA GLY A 156 6.10 16.22 -17.49
C GLY A 156 6.14 14.70 -17.39
N MET A 157 6.38 14.14 -16.21
CA MET A 157 6.37 12.68 -16.03
C MET A 157 4.94 12.20 -15.76
N GLN A 158 4.43 11.27 -16.57
CA GLN A 158 3.12 10.65 -16.41
C GLN A 158 3.23 9.16 -16.17
N ALA A 159 2.32 8.62 -15.37
CA ALA A 159 2.20 7.18 -15.14
C ALA A 159 1.66 6.50 -16.40
N ARG A 160 2.31 5.43 -16.83
CA ARG A 160 1.86 4.58 -17.93
C ARG A 160 1.75 3.14 -17.43
N SER A 161 0.72 2.45 -17.87
CA SER A 161 0.50 1.03 -17.56
C SER A 161 0.78 0.13 -18.76
N ARG A 162 1.22 -1.09 -18.46
CA ARG A 162 1.18 -2.25 -19.37
C ARG A 162 0.62 -3.45 -18.60
N PRO A 163 -0.06 -4.41 -19.26
CA PRO A 163 -0.51 -5.62 -18.60
C PRO A 163 0.65 -6.35 -17.92
N SER A 164 0.45 -6.81 -16.69
CA SER A 164 1.39 -7.73 -16.04
C SER A 164 1.26 -9.11 -16.66
N THR A 165 2.37 -9.72 -17.08
CA THR A 165 2.42 -11.13 -17.49
C THR A 165 2.33 -12.09 -16.30
N LEU A 166 2.44 -11.57 -15.08
CA LEU A 166 2.33 -12.30 -13.83
C LEU A 166 1.02 -11.90 -13.15
N ILE A 167 0.00 -12.73 -13.33
CA ILE A 167 -1.30 -12.59 -12.69
C ILE A 167 -1.72 -13.97 -12.16
N TYR A 168 -1.62 -14.17 -10.85
CA TYR A 168 -2.25 -15.23 -10.03
C TYR A 168 -2.61 -16.55 -10.72
N GLY A 169 -1.68 -17.25 -11.38
CA GLY A 169 -1.93 -18.60 -11.91
C GLY A 169 -3.23 -18.79 -12.73
N LEU A 170 -3.87 -17.73 -13.22
CA LEU A 170 -5.12 -17.80 -13.98
C LEU A 170 -4.78 -17.53 -15.44
N PRO A 171 -4.95 -18.52 -16.35
CA PRO A 171 -4.77 -18.28 -17.77
C PRO A 171 -5.84 -17.31 -18.29
N GLN A 172 -5.45 -16.48 -19.26
CA GLN A 172 -6.39 -15.67 -20.06
C GLN A 172 -7.19 -16.55 -21.02
#